data_AF-A0A959E159-F1
#
_entry.id   AF-A0A959E159-F1
#
_cell.length_a   1.000
_cell.length_b   1.000
_cell.length_c   1.000
_cell.angle_alpha   90.00
_cell.angle_beta   90.00
_cell.angle_gamma   90.00
#
_symmetry.space_group_name_H-M   'P 1'
#
loop_
_entity.id
_entity.type
_entity.pdbx_description
1 polymer ?
#
loop_
_entity_poly.entity_id
_entity_poly.type
_entity_poly.pdbx_seq_one_letter_code
_entity_poly.pdbx_strand_id
1 'polypeptide(L)'
;MKDNIGHKNLHFLITLLAGCLFTSGLTAQSGHTLLRQGDRNYKSQDYGKAEESYRKALEKEPSARGKYNLGNTIYKQDRYDEAVKRYEEAANSASDPALKSRAFHNLGNAYFQQKEFDKSIEAYKNALRLNPSDLETKYNLALAQKFLPPPPPPQQNNDENQQDQNPQDQNQQQQNNDQQQQDQQQQQQQQQQEQQNQSQDQQNSQEGQSQNQPMKEKELTEEDIKQLLRSIAEEEKKTLEKLRQADAGACRSTKAW
;
A
#
# COMPACT_ATOMS: atom_id res chain seq x y z
N MET A 1 50.53 -31.55 -66.83
CA MET A 1 50.41 -30.40 -65.93
C MET A 1 49.22 -29.56 -66.36
N LYS A 2 48.01 -30.01 -66.02
CA LYS A 2 46.77 -29.28 -66.23
C LYS A 2 45.85 -29.61 -65.04
N ASP A 3 45.18 -28.56 -64.56
CA ASP A 3 43.92 -28.60 -63.82
C ASP A 3 43.96 -29.06 -62.36
N ASN A 4 44.48 -28.21 -61.46
CA ASN A 4 44.26 -28.36 -60.01
C ASN A 4 43.93 -27.03 -59.28
N ILE A 5 43.55 -25.99 -60.03
CA ILE A 5 43.23 -24.66 -59.50
C ILE A 5 41.70 -24.47 -59.38
N GLY A 6 40.91 -25.11 -60.26
CA GLY A 6 39.44 -25.02 -60.23
C GLY A 6 38.79 -25.69 -59.02
N HIS A 7 39.28 -26.87 -58.60
CA HIS A 7 38.69 -27.60 -57.47
C HIS A 7 38.93 -26.91 -56.12
N LYS A 8 40.08 -26.24 -55.92
CA LYS A 8 40.38 -25.56 -54.66
C LYS A 8 39.50 -24.34 -54.44
N ASN A 9 39.21 -23.57 -55.49
CA ASN A 9 38.29 -22.43 -55.44
C ASN A 9 36.82 -22.86 -55.34
N LEU A 10 36.45 -23.99 -55.95
CA LEU A 10 35.11 -24.57 -55.82
C LEU A 10 34.86 -25.12 -54.40
N HIS A 11 35.85 -25.80 -53.79
CA HIS A 11 35.75 -26.22 -52.40
C HIS A 11 35.75 -25.02 -51.43
N PHE A 12 36.53 -23.97 -51.70
CA PHE A 12 36.48 -22.72 -50.93
C PHE A 12 35.12 -22.01 -51.06
N LEU A 13 34.48 -22.03 -52.24
CA LEU A 13 33.14 -21.46 -52.44
C LEU A 13 32.05 -22.28 -51.75
N ILE A 14 32.18 -23.62 -51.74
CA ILE A 14 31.23 -24.53 -51.06
C ILE A 14 31.34 -24.42 -49.54
N THR A 15 32.56 -24.24 -48.98
CA THR A 15 32.73 -24.00 -47.54
C THR A 15 32.30 -22.60 -47.10
N LEU A 16 32.41 -21.58 -47.97
CA LEU A 16 31.91 -20.23 -47.69
C LEU A 16 30.37 -20.16 -47.64
N LEU A 17 29.68 -21.10 -48.31
CA LEU A 17 28.20 -21.18 -48.34
C LEU A 17 27.60 -22.01 -47.18
N ALA A 18 28.41 -22.74 -46.44
CA ALA A 18 27.97 -23.59 -45.31
C ALA A 18 28.04 -22.88 -43.94
N GLY A 19 28.38 -21.59 -43.91
CA GLY A 19 28.68 -20.83 -42.67
C GLY A 19 27.54 -20.02 -42.05
N CYS A 20 26.32 -20.03 -42.58
CA CYS A 20 25.26 -19.10 -42.15
C CYS A 20 23.92 -19.76 -41.79
N LEU A 21 23.92 -20.79 -40.94
CA LEU A 21 22.70 -21.27 -40.27
C LEU A 21 22.94 -21.57 -38.79
N PHE A 22 23.55 -20.64 -38.05
CA PHE A 22 23.24 -20.52 -36.62
C PHE A 22 22.01 -19.63 -36.50
N THR A 23 20.84 -20.17 -36.83
CA THR A 23 19.58 -19.57 -36.39
C THR A 23 19.53 -19.72 -34.89
N SER A 24 19.94 -18.68 -34.15
CA SER A 24 19.65 -18.58 -32.72
C SER A 24 18.13 -18.70 -32.56
N GLY A 25 17.68 -19.86 -32.09
CA GLY A 25 16.27 -20.09 -31.84
C GLY A 25 15.77 -19.08 -30.83
N LEU A 26 14.95 -18.13 -31.28
CA LEU A 26 14.12 -17.32 -30.41
C LEU A 26 13.11 -18.27 -29.75
N THR A 27 13.51 -18.91 -28.67
CA THR A 27 12.56 -19.62 -27.82
C THR A 27 11.70 -18.56 -27.15
N ALA A 28 10.48 -18.38 -27.65
CA ALA A 28 9.50 -17.52 -27.01
C ALA A 28 9.14 -18.13 -25.66
N GLN A 29 9.80 -17.67 -24.59
CA GLN A 29 9.47 -18.13 -23.24
C GLN A 29 8.04 -17.69 -22.90
N SER A 30 7.24 -18.61 -22.37
CA SER A 30 5.89 -18.30 -21.92
C SER A 30 5.91 -17.41 -20.68
N GLY A 31 4.88 -16.58 -20.50
CA GLY A 31 4.72 -15.72 -19.31
C GLY A 31 4.84 -16.51 -18.01
N HIS A 32 4.22 -17.70 -17.92
CA HIS A 32 4.35 -18.59 -16.77
C HIS A 32 5.78 -19.07 -16.50
N THR A 33 6.58 -19.32 -17.53
CA THR A 33 7.98 -19.74 -17.35
C THR A 33 8.81 -18.59 -16.79
N LEU A 34 8.58 -17.37 -17.27
CA LEU A 34 9.21 -16.16 -16.78
C LEU A 34 8.80 -15.84 -15.33
N LEU A 35 7.52 -16.03 -14.95
CA LEU A 35 7.07 -15.94 -13.55
C LEU A 35 7.84 -16.90 -12.64
N ARG A 36 8.01 -18.17 -13.06
CA ARG A 36 8.78 -19.17 -12.29
C ARG A 36 10.26 -18.82 -12.18
N GLN A 37 10.84 -18.23 -13.23
CA GLN A 37 12.22 -17.71 -13.18
C GLN A 37 12.33 -16.57 -12.17
N GLY A 38 11.40 -15.62 -12.21
CA GLY A 38 11.29 -14.55 -11.21
C GLY A 38 11.20 -15.09 -9.79
N ASP A 39 10.32 -16.09 -9.55
CA ASP A 39 10.16 -16.72 -8.23
C ASP A 39 11.47 -17.37 -7.74
N ARG A 40 12.26 -17.98 -8.63
CA ARG A 40 13.57 -18.56 -8.28
C ARG A 40 14.60 -17.50 -7.95
N ASN A 41 14.68 -16.44 -8.75
CA ASN A 41 15.60 -15.33 -8.52
C ASN A 41 15.26 -14.60 -7.23
N TYR A 42 13.97 -14.36 -6.96
CA TYR A 42 13.50 -13.74 -5.72
C TYR A 42 13.87 -14.57 -4.49
N LYS A 43 13.66 -15.89 -4.54
CA LYS A 43 14.08 -16.81 -3.46
C LYS A 43 15.59 -16.84 -3.24
N SER A 44 16.36 -16.64 -4.30
CA SER A 44 17.83 -16.53 -4.24
C SER A 44 18.29 -15.12 -3.85
N GLN A 45 17.36 -14.21 -3.52
CA GLN A 45 17.58 -12.81 -3.20
C GLN A 45 18.26 -11.98 -4.31
N ASP A 46 18.29 -12.51 -5.54
CA ASP A 46 18.72 -11.77 -6.73
C ASP A 46 17.52 -10.95 -7.24
N TYR A 47 17.22 -9.87 -6.51
CA TYR A 47 16.04 -9.04 -6.77
C TYR A 47 16.12 -8.32 -8.13
N GLY A 48 17.33 -8.03 -8.63
CA GLY A 48 17.51 -7.44 -9.96
C GLY A 48 17.07 -8.38 -11.07
N LYS A 49 17.52 -9.64 -11.06
CA LYS A 49 17.07 -10.63 -12.06
C LYS A 49 15.62 -11.05 -11.86
N ALA A 50 15.13 -11.05 -10.62
CA ALA A 50 13.73 -11.31 -10.34
C ALA A 50 12.83 -10.25 -10.99
N GLU A 51 13.18 -8.98 -10.81
CA GLU A 51 12.46 -7.85 -11.40
C GLU A 51 12.44 -7.95 -12.93
N GLU A 52 13.60 -8.20 -13.56
CA GLU A 52 13.69 -8.37 -15.01
C GLU A 52 12.76 -9.50 -15.51
N SER A 53 12.77 -10.64 -14.81
CA SER A 53 11.95 -11.80 -15.16
C SER A 53 10.46 -11.49 -15.01
N TYR A 54 10.05 -10.82 -13.93
CA TYR A 54 8.66 -10.46 -13.69
C TYR A 54 8.14 -9.40 -14.67
N ARG A 55 8.96 -8.39 -15.03
CA ARG A 55 8.61 -7.40 -16.05
C ARG A 55 8.39 -8.06 -17.41
N LYS A 56 9.34 -8.90 -17.86
CA LYS A 56 9.19 -9.69 -19.09
C LYS A 56 7.96 -10.59 -19.06
N ALA A 57 7.65 -11.21 -17.91
CA ALA A 57 6.45 -12.02 -17.77
C ALA A 57 5.17 -11.19 -17.99
N LEU A 58 5.11 -9.99 -17.39
CA LEU A 58 3.95 -9.10 -17.48
C LEU A 58 3.80 -8.44 -18.85
N GLU A 59 4.88 -8.24 -19.60
CA GLU A 59 4.83 -7.82 -21.00
C GLU A 59 4.19 -8.88 -21.89
N LYS A 60 4.41 -10.18 -21.59
CA LYS A 60 3.81 -11.29 -22.33
C LYS A 60 2.36 -11.53 -21.92
N GLU A 61 2.12 -11.58 -20.62
CA GLU A 61 0.81 -11.89 -20.05
C GLU A 61 0.63 -11.14 -18.73
N PRO A 62 -0.08 -9.99 -18.74
CA PRO A 62 -0.40 -9.25 -17.53
C PRO A 62 -1.21 -10.11 -16.57
N SER A 63 -0.76 -10.22 -15.32
CA SER A 63 -1.48 -10.97 -14.28
C SER A 63 -1.35 -10.29 -12.92
N ALA A 64 -2.39 -10.40 -12.10
CA ALA A 64 -2.38 -9.85 -10.74
C ALA A 64 -1.25 -10.45 -9.90
N ARG A 65 -0.99 -11.76 -10.04
CA ARG A 65 0.11 -12.45 -9.35
C ARG A 65 1.47 -11.93 -9.79
N GLY A 66 1.68 -11.71 -11.09
CA GLY A 66 2.93 -11.13 -11.60
C GLY A 66 3.18 -9.73 -11.06
N LYS A 67 2.14 -8.87 -11.03
CA LYS A 67 2.21 -7.52 -10.47
C LYS A 67 2.54 -7.54 -8.97
N TYR A 68 1.88 -8.40 -8.21
CA TYR A 68 2.15 -8.60 -6.78
C TYR A 68 3.60 -9.03 -6.53
N ASN A 69 4.10 -10.02 -7.29
CA ASN A 69 5.46 -10.51 -7.14
C ASN A 69 6.52 -9.46 -7.56
N LEU A 70 6.22 -8.68 -8.61
CA LEU A 70 7.04 -7.54 -9.00
C LEU A 70 7.08 -6.49 -7.89
N GLY A 71 5.93 -6.15 -7.29
CA GLY A 71 5.84 -5.27 -6.12
C GLY A 71 6.70 -5.74 -4.95
N ASN A 72 6.63 -7.03 -4.59
CA ASN A 72 7.47 -7.62 -3.54
C ASN A 72 8.96 -7.47 -3.84
N THR A 73 9.34 -7.70 -5.10
CA THR A 73 10.73 -7.60 -5.54
C THR A 73 11.25 -6.17 -5.43
N ILE A 74 10.47 -5.20 -5.90
CA ILE A 74 10.81 -3.78 -5.85
C ILE A 74 10.83 -3.27 -4.40
N TYR A 75 9.91 -3.73 -3.56
CA TYR A 75 9.90 -3.42 -2.13
C TYR A 75 11.18 -3.90 -1.44
N LYS A 76 11.68 -5.09 -1.78
CA LYS A 76 12.96 -5.62 -1.26
C LYS A 76 14.20 -4.86 -1.72
N GLN A 77 14.05 -3.97 -2.70
CA GLN A 77 15.07 -3.03 -3.15
C GLN A 77 14.84 -1.62 -2.59
N ASP A 78 13.96 -1.47 -1.60
CA ASP A 78 13.62 -0.20 -0.92
C ASP A 78 13.04 0.90 -1.85
N ARG A 79 12.51 0.50 -3.01
CA ARG A 79 11.87 1.38 -3.99
C ARG A 79 10.36 1.46 -3.74
N TYR A 80 9.99 2.01 -2.59
CA TYR A 80 8.61 1.93 -2.09
C TYR A 80 7.57 2.61 -3.01
N ASP A 81 7.92 3.73 -3.65
CA ASP A 81 7.02 4.46 -4.57
C ASP A 81 6.56 3.61 -5.75
N GLU A 82 7.47 2.81 -6.30
CA GLU A 82 7.11 1.91 -7.39
C GLU A 82 6.42 0.65 -6.88
N ALA A 83 6.81 0.15 -5.69
CA ALA A 83 6.14 -0.98 -5.06
C ALA A 83 4.65 -0.68 -4.82
N VAL A 84 4.32 0.51 -4.31
CA VAL A 84 2.94 1.01 -4.13
C VAL A 84 2.13 0.84 -5.42
N LYS A 85 2.62 1.37 -6.54
CA LYS A 85 1.94 1.28 -7.83
C LYS A 85 1.67 -0.17 -8.24
N ARG A 86 2.65 -1.06 -8.06
CA ARG A 86 2.50 -2.49 -8.41
C ARG A 86 1.51 -3.22 -7.51
N TYR A 87 1.47 -2.90 -6.22
CA TYR A 87 0.49 -3.47 -5.30
C TYR A 87 -0.92 -2.97 -5.58
N GLU A 88 -1.09 -1.69 -5.91
CA GLU A 88 -2.39 -1.14 -6.34
C GLU A 88 -2.87 -1.83 -7.62
N GLU A 89 -2.01 -1.94 -8.64
CA GLU A 89 -2.33 -2.68 -9.87
C GLU A 89 -2.71 -4.14 -9.58
N ALA A 90 -2.02 -4.79 -8.65
CA ALA A 90 -2.30 -6.17 -8.25
C ALA A 90 -3.65 -6.28 -7.52
N ALA A 91 -3.91 -5.44 -6.53
CA ALA A 91 -5.15 -5.42 -5.77
C ALA A 91 -6.37 -5.11 -6.65
N ASN A 92 -6.21 -4.21 -7.62
CA ASN A 92 -7.27 -3.82 -8.56
C ASN A 92 -7.58 -4.91 -9.60
N SER A 93 -6.58 -5.67 -10.03
CA SER A 93 -6.76 -6.73 -11.04
C SER A 93 -6.92 -8.14 -10.49
N ALA A 94 -6.79 -8.34 -9.17
CA ALA A 94 -6.97 -9.64 -8.54
C ALA A 94 -8.45 -10.00 -8.37
N SER A 95 -8.87 -11.11 -8.98
CA SER A 95 -10.17 -11.74 -8.71
C SER A 95 -10.14 -12.65 -7.48
N ASP A 96 -8.97 -13.20 -7.12
CA ASP A 96 -8.79 -14.03 -5.92
C ASP A 96 -8.73 -13.14 -4.66
N PRO A 97 -9.68 -13.28 -3.71
CA PRO A 97 -9.69 -12.51 -2.47
C PRO A 97 -8.42 -12.67 -1.64
N ALA A 98 -7.79 -13.85 -1.65
CA ALA A 98 -6.58 -14.10 -0.87
C ALA A 98 -5.38 -13.33 -1.44
N LEU A 99 -5.20 -13.33 -2.76
CA LEU A 99 -4.20 -12.50 -3.43
C LEU A 99 -4.48 -11.01 -3.21
N LYS A 100 -5.75 -10.57 -3.35
CA LYS A 100 -6.14 -9.17 -3.16
C LYS A 100 -5.87 -8.70 -1.73
N SER A 101 -6.16 -9.53 -0.73
CA SER A 101 -5.84 -9.28 0.68
C SER A 101 -4.33 -9.08 0.88
N ARG A 102 -3.50 -9.98 0.35
CA ARG A 102 -2.03 -9.86 0.46
C ARG A 102 -1.49 -8.64 -0.27
N ALA A 103 -2.06 -8.28 -1.41
CA ALA A 103 -1.68 -7.08 -2.14
C ALA A 103 -1.98 -5.81 -1.31
N PHE A 104 -3.15 -5.72 -0.68
CA PHE A 104 -3.47 -4.62 0.22
C PHE A 104 -2.59 -4.59 1.48
N HIS A 105 -2.25 -5.74 2.06
CA HIS A 105 -1.32 -5.81 3.17
C HIS A 105 0.05 -5.22 2.80
N ASN A 106 0.62 -5.67 1.68
CA ASN A 106 1.93 -5.15 1.24
C ASN A 106 1.87 -3.71 0.72
N LEU A 107 0.73 -3.26 0.21
CA LEU A 107 0.49 -1.85 -0.07
C LEU A 107 0.57 -1.02 1.21
N GLY A 108 -0.06 -1.49 2.29
CA GLY A 108 0.03 -0.87 3.61
C GLY A 108 1.47 -0.81 4.13
N ASN A 109 2.23 -1.89 3.97
CA ASN A 109 3.66 -1.93 4.34
C ASN A 109 4.47 -0.89 3.53
N ALA A 110 4.22 -0.77 2.22
CA ALA A 110 4.90 0.21 1.37
C ALA A 110 4.59 1.66 1.78
N TYR A 111 3.32 1.97 2.04
CA TYR A 111 2.93 3.29 2.57
C TYR A 111 3.52 3.56 3.95
N PHE A 112 3.63 2.54 4.81
CA PHE A 112 4.25 2.68 6.12
C PHE A 112 5.72 3.08 6.01
N GLN A 113 6.48 2.47 5.11
CA GLN A 113 7.89 2.84 4.87
C GLN A 113 8.04 4.26 4.33
N GLN A 114 7.06 4.74 3.56
CA GLN A 114 6.99 6.13 3.11
C GLN A 114 6.53 7.11 4.20
N LYS A 115 6.18 6.62 5.41
CA LYS A 115 5.57 7.38 6.51
C LYS A 115 4.20 7.97 6.16
N GLU A 116 3.55 7.44 5.14
CA GLU A 116 2.17 7.79 4.77
C GLU A 116 1.19 6.96 5.61
N PHE A 117 1.18 7.19 6.92
CA PHE A 117 0.48 6.35 7.90
C PHE A 117 -1.04 6.28 7.67
N ASP A 118 -1.67 7.37 7.25
CA ASP A 118 -3.10 7.38 6.90
C ASP A 118 -3.43 6.39 5.77
N LYS A 119 -2.64 6.43 4.69
CA LYS A 119 -2.81 5.51 3.55
C LYS A 119 -2.47 4.07 3.93
N SER A 120 -1.45 3.89 4.77
CA SER A 120 -1.07 2.59 5.32
C SER A 120 -2.24 1.94 6.07
N ILE A 121 -2.89 2.69 6.96
CA ILE A 121 -4.06 2.26 7.74
C ILE A 121 -5.21 1.83 6.83
N GLU A 122 -5.54 2.64 5.81
CA GLU A 122 -6.63 2.29 4.90
C GLU A 122 -6.33 1.04 4.06
N ALA A 123 -5.08 0.86 3.62
CA ALA A 123 -4.65 -0.36 2.93
C ALA A 123 -4.76 -1.59 3.85
N TYR A 124 -4.31 -1.51 5.10
CA TYR A 124 -4.46 -2.62 6.05
C TYR A 124 -5.93 -2.93 6.38
N LYS A 125 -6.79 -1.92 6.53
CA LYS A 125 -8.23 -2.13 6.69
C LYS A 125 -8.82 -2.87 5.49
N ASN A 126 -8.43 -2.50 4.26
CA ASN A 126 -8.86 -3.20 3.05
C ASN A 126 -8.40 -4.66 3.01
N ALA A 127 -7.18 -4.95 3.46
CA ALA A 127 -6.70 -6.32 3.62
C ALA A 127 -7.55 -7.10 4.65
N LEU A 128 -7.80 -6.53 5.83
CA LEU A 128 -8.57 -7.19 6.90
C LEU A 128 -10.05 -7.38 6.57
N ARG A 129 -10.64 -6.55 5.71
CA ARG A 129 -11.99 -6.79 5.17
C ARG A 129 -12.06 -8.08 4.36
N LEU A 130 -10.98 -8.46 3.69
CA LEU A 130 -10.88 -9.67 2.87
C LEU A 130 -10.37 -10.88 3.67
N ASN A 131 -9.46 -10.65 4.62
CA ASN A 131 -8.94 -11.68 5.52
C ASN A 131 -8.90 -11.19 6.98
N PRO A 132 -10.02 -11.30 7.73
CA PRO A 132 -10.11 -10.81 9.09
C PRO A 132 -9.23 -11.57 10.12
N SER A 133 -8.68 -12.74 9.76
CA SER A 133 -7.84 -13.54 10.65
C SER A 133 -6.34 -13.26 10.51
N ASP A 134 -5.94 -12.37 9.61
CA ASP A 134 -4.55 -11.99 9.40
C ASP A 134 -4.00 -11.19 10.60
N LEU A 135 -3.30 -11.89 11.49
CA LEU A 135 -2.73 -11.29 12.70
C LEU A 135 -1.59 -10.32 12.39
N GLU A 136 -0.81 -10.57 11.33
CA GLU A 136 0.29 -9.69 10.91
C GLU A 136 -0.28 -8.36 10.41
N THR A 137 -1.34 -8.40 9.59
CA THR A 137 -2.02 -7.18 9.16
C THR A 137 -2.64 -6.41 10.34
N LYS A 138 -3.24 -7.09 11.33
CA LYS A 138 -3.76 -6.41 12.54
C LYS A 138 -2.65 -5.73 13.33
N TYR A 139 -1.51 -6.40 13.46
CA TYR A 139 -0.33 -5.84 14.11
C TYR A 139 0.19 -4.60 13.37
N ASN A 140 0.34 -4.66 12.05
CA ASN A 140 0.83 -3.53 11.27
C ASN A 140 -0.16 -2.34 11.27
N LEU A 141 -1.46 -2.62 11.27
CA LEU A 141 -2.50 -1.60 11.44
C LEU A 141 -2.37 -0.88 12.79
N ALA A 142 -2.25 -1.66 13.87
CA ALA A 142 -2.05 -1.15 15.22
C ALA A 142 -0.80 -0.26 15.32
N LEU A 143 0.29 -0.73 14.71
CA LEU A 143 1.55 0.01 14.67
C LEU A 143 1.39 1.33 13.90
N ALA A 144 0.76 1.31 12.72
CA ALA A 144 0.51 2.51 11.91
C ALA A 144 -0.34 3.55 12.65
N GLN A 145 -1.35 3.12 13.41
CA GLN A 145 -2.20 4.01 14.22
C GLN A 145 -1.41 4.76 15.30
N LYS A 146 -0.34 4.18 15.86
CA LYS A 146 0.49 4.85 16.88
C LYS A 146 1.26 6.06 16.36
N PHE A 147 1.47 6.15 15.04
CA PHE A 147 2.17 7.28 14.43
C PHE A 147 1.24 8.42 14.02
N LEU A 148 -0.08 8.24 14.17
CA LEU A 148 -1.06 9.31 14.03
C LEU A 148 -1.42 9.91 15.39
N PRO A 149 -1.71 11.22 15.46
CA PRO A 149 -2.33 11.79 16.64
C PRO A 149 -3.65 11.06 16.92
N PRO A 150 -3.99 10.78 18.21
CA PRO A 150 -5.26 10.17 18.52
C PRO A 150 -6.39 11.04 17.95
N PRO A 151 -7.44 10.43 17.38
CA PRO A 151 -8.57 11.20 16.88
C PRO A 151 -9.09 12.09 18.02
N PRO A 152 -9.52 13.33 17.73
CA PRO A 152 -10.07 14.20 18.77
C PRO A 152 -11.17 13.43 19.50
N PRO A 153 -11.21 13.49 20.85
CA PRO A 153 -12.24 12.81 21.60
C PRO A 153 -13.60 13.24 21.01
N PRO A 154 -14.54 12.31 20.83
CA PRO A 154 -15.86 12.67 20.33
C PRO A 154 -16.39 13.78 21.22
N GLN A 155 -16.69 14.95 20.64
CA GLN A 155 -17.28 16.06 21.37
C GLN A 155 -18.54 15.51 22.04
N GLN A 156 -18.49 15.39 23.37
CA GLN A 156 -19.71 15.28 24.15
C GLN A 156 -20.41 16.62 23.97
N ASN A 157 -21.37 16.65 23.05
CA ASN A 157 -22.41 17.65 23.10
C ASN A 157 -23.13 17.41 24.42
N ASN A 158 -22.78 18.22 25.43
CA ASN A 158 -23.48 18.26 26.70
C ASN A 158 -24.82 18.98 26.45
N ASP A 159 -25.77 18.27 25.83
CA ASP A 159 -27.18 18.66 25.78
C ASP A 159 -27.89 18.28 27.10
N GLU A 160 -27.23 18.47 28.24
CA GLU A 160 -27.88 18.38 29.55
C GLU A 160 -27.98 19.78 30.14
N ASN A 161 -29.24 20.25 30.23
CA ASN A 161 -29.75 21.51 30.77
C ASN A 161 -29.76 22.75 29.86
N GLN A 162 -30.77 22.83 28.98
CA GLN A 162 -31.35 24.11 28.57
C GLN A 162 -32.86 24.13 28.84
N GLN A 163 -33.26 23.99 30.10
CA GLN A 163 -34.67 24.18 30.47
C GLN A 163 -35.01 25.52 31.12
N ASP A 164 -34.06 26.45 31.33
CA ASP A 164 -34.39 27.74 31.97
C ASP A 164 -33.42 28.90 31.63
N GLN A 165 -33.17 29.23 30.35
CA GLN A 165 -32.50 30.51 30.04
C GLN A 165 -33.14 31.33 28.91
N ASN A 166 -33.12 32.64 29.17
CA ASN A 166 -33.80 33.75 28.53
C ASN A 166 -33.40 33.90 27.04
N PRO A 167 -34.29 34.31 26.10
CA PRO A 167 -34.02 34.32 24.66
C PRO A 167 -32.88 35.23 24.17
N GLN A 168 -32.30 36.06 25.04
CA GLN A 168 -31.23 37.00 24.69
C GLN A 168 -29.82 36.37 24.71
N ASP A 169 -29.60 35.27 25.44
CA ASP A 169 -28.28 34.59 25.50
C ASP A 169 -28.06 33.57 24.36
N GLN A 170 -29.14 33.09 23.73
CA GLN A 170 -29.05 32.14 22.60
C GLN A 170 -28.32 32.72 21.38
N ASN A 171 -28.45 34.04 21.13
CA ASN A 171 -27.85 34.67 19.96
C ASN A 171 -26.33 34.87 20.08
N GLN A 172 -25.79 35.01 21.31
CA GLN A 172 -24.34 35.06 21.54
C GLN A 172 -23.70 33.67 21.55
N GLN A 173 -24.41 32.65 22.04
CA GLN A 173 -23.92 31.27 22.00
C GLN A 173 -23.88 30.69 20.60
N GLN A 174 -24.86 31.03 19.75
CA GLN A 174 -24.88 30.57 18.36
C GLN A 174 -23.78 31.23 17.52
N GLN A 175 -23.50 32.53 17.71
CA GLN A 175 -22.36 33.20 17.09
C GLN A 175 -21.00 32.62 17.54
N ASN A 176 -20.84 32.27 18.81
CA ASN A 176 -19.60 31.66 19.30
C ASN A 176 -19.40 30.24 18.74
N ASN A 177 -20.47 29.45 18.56
CA ASN A 177 -20.37 28.11 17.99
C ASN A 177 -20.03 28.13 16.49
N ASP A 178 -20.63 29.05 15.73
CA ASP A 178 -20.33 29.20 14.30
C ASP A 178 -18.89 29.67 14.10
N GLN A 179 -18.40 30.56 14.96
CA GLN A 179 -17.02 31.05 14.90
C GLN A 179 -16.01 29.96 15.30
N GLN A 180 -16.33 29.12 16.29
CA GLN A 180 -15.48 28.01 16.71
C GLN A 180 -15.45 26.85 15.70
N GLN A 181 -16.55 26.61 14.97
CA GLN A 181 -16.55 25.69 13.82
C GLN A 181 -15.73 26.21 12.64
N GLN A 182 -15.79 27.52 12.37
CA GLN A 182 -15.00 28.14 11.31
C GLN A 182 -13.49 28.06 11.60
N ASP A 183 -13.08 28.30 12.85
CA ASP A 183 -11.68 28.20 13.26
C ASP A 183 -11.14 26.76 13.17
N GLN A 184 -11.97 25.75 13.50
CA GLN A 184 -11.58 24.34 13.36
C GLN A 184 -11.45 23.91 11.89
N GLN A 185 -12.35 24.37 11.02
CA GLN A 185 -12.25 24.09 9.58
C GLN A 185 -11.03 24.77 8.94
N GLN A 186 -10.69 25.99 9.39
CA GLN A 186 -9.46 26.67 8.95
C GLN A 186 -8.20 25.96 9.42
N GLN A 187 -8.17 25.43 10.65
CA GLN A 187 -7.01 24.68 11.15
C GLN A 187 -6.80 23.35 10.40
N GLN A 188 -7.88 22.64 10.05
CA GLN A 188 -7.79 21.43 9.23
C GLN A 188 -7.34 21.73 7.79
N GLN A 189 -7.82 22.82 7.18
CA GLN A 189 -7.36 23.24 5.86
C GLN A 189 -5.90 23.69 5.87
N GLN A 190 -5.44 24.36 6.94
CA GLN A 190 -4.03 24.73 7.09
C GLN A 190 -3.13 23.50 7.24
N GLN A 191 -3.50 22.49 8.02
CA GLN A 191 -2.72 21.26 8.14
C GLN A 191 -2.67 20.46 6.83
N GLN A 192 -3.78 20.41 6.08
CA GLN A 192 -3.78 19.80 4.75
C GLN A 192 -2.90 20.59 3.76
N GLN A 193 -2.93 21.92 3.79
CA GLN A 193 -2.06 22.75 2.94
C GLN A 193 -0.58 22.64 3.33
N GLU A 194 -0.24 22.53 4.61
CA GLU A 194 1.15 22.32 5.05
C GLU A 194 1.70 20.95 4.62
N GLN A 195 0.88 19.88 4.69
CA GLN A 195 1.27 18.57 4.17
C GLN A 195 1.36 18.54 2.63
N GLN A 196 0.49 19.28 1.93
CA GLN A 196 0.56 19.42 0.47
C GLN A 196 1.79 20.23 0.03
N ASN A 197 2.15 21.29 0.76
CA ASN A 197 3.36 22.07 0.51
C ASN A 197 4.65 21.28 0.80
N GLN A 198 4.69 20.47 1.86
CA GLN A 198 5.83 19.57 2.12
C GLN A 198 5.99 18.48 1.03
N SER A 199 4.88 18.04 0.44
CA SER A 199 4.88 17.09 -0.68
C SER A 199 5.35 17.73 -1.99
N GLN A 200 5.09 19.03 -2.20
CA GLN A 200 5.53 19.77 -3.40
C GLN A 200 7.01 20.19 -3.33
N ASP A 201 7.53 20.53 -2.15
CA ASP A 201 8.95 20.88 -1.98
C ASP A 201 9.90 19.69 -2.21
N GLN A 202 9.43 18.45 -2.00
CA GLN A 202 10.19 17.23 -2.33
C GLN A 202 10.19 16.88 -3.83
N GLN A 203 9.26 17.41 -4.63
CA GLN A 203 9.30 17.22 -6.09
C GLN A 203 10.31 18.13 -6.80
N ASN A 204 10.82 19.18 -6.14
CA ASN A 204 11.77 20.11 -6.74
C ASN A 204 13.24 19.87 -6.35
N SER A 205 13.52 18.79 -5.61
CA SER A 205 14.88 18.44 -5.16
C SER A 205 15.20 16.95 -5.42
N GLN A 206 14.97 16.47 -6.64
CA GLN A 206 15.58 15.23 -7.10
C GLN A 206 16.94 15.54 -7.75
N GLU A 207 17.99 15.57 -6.93
CA GLU A 207 19.35 15.16 -7.32
C GLU A 207 20.23 15.16 -6.05
N GLY A 208 20.35 14.00 -5.40
CA GLY A 208 21.32 13.83 -4.30
C GLY A 208 20.91 12.84 -3.21
N GLN A 209 21.24 11.56 -3.43
CA GLN A 209 21.52 10.53 -2.41
C GLN A 209 20.69 10.59 -1.10
N SER A 210 19.50 9.99 -1.12
CA SER A 210 18.78 9.64 0.12
C SER A 210 19.32 8.31 0.66
N GLN A 211 19.99 8.35 1.81
CA GLN A 211 20.31 7.16 2.59
C GLN A 211 19.02 6.61 3.21
N ASN A 212 18.37 5.68 2.51
CA ASN A 212 17.33 4.83 3.10
C ASN A 212 17.99 3.88 4.11
N GLN A 213 18.04 4.29 5.38
CA GLN A 213 18.25 3.34 6.46
C GLN A 213 16.92 2.64 6.76
N PRO A 214 16.84 1.31 6.68
CA PRO A 214 15.66 0.59 7.11
C PRO A 214 15.45 0.88 8.60
N MET A 215 14.24 1.31 8.98
CA MET A 215 13.84 1.39 10.39
C MET A 215 14.07 0.01 11.01
N LYS A 216 15.13 -0.11 11.82
CA LYS A 216 15.39 -1.31 12.60
C LYS A 216 14.26 -1.45 13.60
N GLU A 217 13.39 -2.41 13.28
CA GLU A 217 12.32 -2.94 14.10
C GLU A 217 12.82 -3.11 15.54
N LYS A 218 12.30 -2.30 16.46
CA LYS A 218 12.43 -2.55 17.89
C LYS A 218 11.52 -3.77 18.11
N GLU A 219 12.09 -4.95 18.34
CA GLU A 219 11.32 -6.19 18.56
C GLU A 219 10.30 -5.96 19.68
N LEU A 220 9.04 -5.73 19.29
CA LEU A 220 7.90 -5.72 20.19
C LEU A 220 7.63 -7.18 20.57
N THR A 221 7.53 -7.48 21.87
CA THR A 221 7.37 -8.87 22.30
C THR A 221 5.97 -9.39 21.98
N GLU A 222 5.81 -10.71 21.81
CA GLU A 222 4.50 -11.34 21.55
C GLU A 222 3.43 -10.93 22.59
N GLU A 223 3.84 -10.65 23.83
CA GLU A 223 2.94 -10.19 24.89
C GLU A 223 2.53 -8.72 24.70
N ASP A 224 3.47 -7.84 24.32
CA ASP A 224 3.14 -6.45 23.97
C ASP A 224 2.13 -6.41 22.81
N ILE A 225 2.27 -7.34 21.86
CA ILE A 225 1.37 -7.49 20.71
C ILE A 225 0.00 -8.00 21.16
N LYS A 226 -0.06 -9.03 22.02
CA LYS A 226 -1.34 -9.53 22.58
C LYS A 226 -2.03 -8.45 23.39
N GLN A 227 -1.30 -7.69 24.18
CA GLN A 227 -1.84 -6.59 24.96
C GLN A 227 -2.36 -5.47 24.06
N LEU A 228 -1.62 -5.13 22.99
CA LEU A 228 -2.05 -4.14 21.99
C LEU A 228 -3.28 -4.59 21.21
N LEU A 229 -3.35 -5.86 20.80
CA LEU A 229 -4.52 -6.41 20.12
C LEU A 229 -5.75 -6.43 21.06
N ARG A 230 -5.55 -6.73 22.34
CA ARG A 230 -6.61 -6.62 23.36
C ARG A 230 -7.08 -5.18 23.51
N SER A 231 -6.16 -4.22 23.60
CA SER A 231 -6.53 -2.81 23.77
C SER A 231 -7.31 -2.28 22.56
N ILE A 232 -6.91 -2.63 21.34
CA ILE A 232 -7.64 -2.24 20.12
C ILE A 232 -9.03 -2.88 20.08
N ALA A 233 -9.13 -4.16 20.39
CA ALA A 233 -10.43 -4.85 20.43
C ALA A 233 -11.36 -4.25 21.51
N GLU A 234 -10.81 -3.83 22.64
CA GLU A 234 -11.56 -3.12 23.69
C GLU A 234 -12.02 -1.73 23.24
N GLU A 235 -11.16 -0.96 22.58
CA GLU A 235 -11.50 0.36 22.03
C GLU A 235 -12.59 0.27 20.95
N GLU A 236 -12.50 -0.72 20.05
CA GLU A 236 -13.52 -0.98 19.03
C GLU A 236 -14.85 -1.38 19.67
N LYS A 237 -14.83 -2.29 20.65
CA LYS A 237 -16.02 -2.70 21.39
C LYS A 237 -16.68 -1.52 22.10
N LYS A 238 -15.89 -0.67 22.76
CA LYS A 238 -16.38 0.53 23.46
C LYS A 238 -16.99 1.53 22.48
N THR A 239 -16.38 1.69 21.31
CA THR A 239 -16.90 2.56 20.24
C THR A 239 -18.23 2.04 19.70
N LEU A 240 -18.32 0.74 19.43
CA LEU A 240 -19.56 0.07 18.98
C LEU A 240 -20.68 0.16 20.01
N GLU A 241 -20.35 0.02 21.29
CA GLU A 241 -21.33 0.13 22.37
C GLU A 241 -21.89 1.56 22.47
N LYS A 242 -21.04 2.59 22.34
CA LYS A 242 -21.47 3.99 22.27
C LYS A 242 -22.39 4.26 21.08
N LEU A 243 -22.06 3.74 19.89
CA LEU A 243 -22.91 3.87 18.70
C LEU A 243 -24.28 3.21 18.91
N ARG A 244 -24.31 1.99 19.48
CA ARG A 244 -25.56 1.31 19.81
C ARG A 244 -26.40 2.06 20.84
N GLN A 245 -25.78 2.69 21.83
CA GLN A 245 -26.47 3.50 22.82
C GLN A 245 -27.04 4.79 22.20
N ALA A 246 -26.29 5.44 21.29
CA ALA A 246 -26.77 6.59 20.53
C ALA A 246 -27.98 6.23 19.64
N ASP A 247 -27.90 5.11 18.89
CA ASP A 247 -29.01 4.62 18.07
C ASP A 247 -30.24 4.23 18.91
N ALA A 248 -30.02 3.59 20.06
CA ALA A 248 -31.10 3.21 20.98
C ALA A 248 -31.74 4.43 21.67
N GLY A 249 -30.99 5.52 21.88
CA GLY A 249 -31.51 6.80 22.36
C GLY A 249 -32.36 7.50 21.29
N ALA A 250 -31.88 7.55 20.05
CA ALA A 250 -32.61 8.12 18.92
C ALA A 250 -33.94 7.38 18.65
N CYS A 251 -33.96 6.05 18.79
CA CYS A 251 -35.17 5.24 18.58
C CYS A 251 -36.21 5.35 19.72
N ARG A 252 -35.80 5.76 20.94
CA ARG A 252 -36.74 6.04 22.04
C ARG A 252 -37.36 7.43 21.92
N SER A 253 -36.62 8.40 21.38
CA SER A 253 -37.11 9.77 21.17
C SER A 253 -38.24 9.88 20.14
N THR A 254 -38.32 8.97 19.16
CA THR A 254 -39.29 9.04 18.05
C THR A 254 -40.64 8.36 18.34
N LYS A 255 -40.81 7.74 19.51
CA LYS A 255 -42.08 7.12 19.96
C LYS A 255 -42.86 7.95 21.00
N ALA A 256 -42.39 9.16 21.29
CA ALA A 256 -43.05 10.10 22.19
C ALA A 256 -43.75 11.21 21.38
N TRP A 257 -44.88 10.89 20.75
CA TRP A 257 -45.89 11.82 20.26
C TRP A 257 -47.21 11.08 20.06
#